data_AF-A0A925ZVM2-F1
#
_entry.id   AF-A0A925ZVM2-F1
#
_cell.length_a   1.000
_cell.length_b   1.000
_cell.length_c   1.000
_cell.angle_alpha   90.00
_cell.angle_beta   90.00
_cell.angle_gamma   90.00
#
_symmetry.space_group_name_H-M   'P 1'
#
loop_
_entity.id
_entity.type
_entity.pdbx_description
1 polymer ?
#
loop_
_entity_poly.entity_id
_entity_poly.type
_entity_poly.pdbx_seq_one_letter_code
_entity_poly.pdbx_strand_id
1 'polypeptide(L)' 'MTNCYDEGQLRAYLDGELPALEHAALGAHLAGCVACQDRLGHQRALVARVRSLLPASPTVPDTRAALAQLRVAANQ' A
#
# COMPACT_ATOMS: atom_id res chain seq x y z
N MET A 1 -15.24 17.70 19.34
CA MET A 1 -14.48 16.48 19.71
C MET A 1 -14.36 15.63 18.46
N THR A 2 -13.51 16.08 17.53
CA THR A 2 -13.37 15.46 16.21
C THR A 2 -12.44 14.27 16.37
N ASN A 3 -13.01 13.06 16.40
CA ASN A 3 -12.24 11.83 16.56
C ASN A 3 -11.22 11.74 15.41
N CYS A 4 -9.93 11.67 15.75
CA CYS A 4 -8.86 11.50 14.77
C CYS A 4 -8.78 10.03 14.37
N TYR A 5 -8.31 9.77 13.15
CA TYR A 5 -8.15 8.41 12.65
C TYR A 5 -6.94 7.73 13.26
N ASP A 6 -7.04 6.42 13.44
CA ASP A 6 -5.94 5.59 13.90
C ASP A 6 -4.94 5.28 12.78
N GLU A 7 -3.81 4.70 13.17
CA GLU A 7 -2.69 4.42 12.26
C GLU A 7 -3.03 3.35 11.21
N GLY A 8 -3.90 2.39 11.53
CA GLY A 8 -4.36 1.37 10.59
C GLY A 8 -5.24 1.97 9.49
N GLN A 9 -6.17 2.86 9.86
CA GLN A 9 -7.03 3.54 8.89
C GLN A 9 -6.24 4.48 7.96
N LEU A 10 -5.23 5.19 8.48
CA LEU A 10 -4.35 6.01 7.66
C LEU A 10 -3.51 5.18 6.67
N ARG A 11 -3.10 3.97 7.06
CA ARG A 11 -2.43 3.01 6.15
C ARG A 11 -3.38 2.53 5.05
N ALA A 12 -4.57 2.06 5.44
CA ALA A 12 -5.59 1.61 4.48
C ALA A 12 -5.98 2.72 3.48
N TYR A 13 -5.97 3.99 3.92
CA TYR A 13 -6.13 5.14 3.03
C TYR A 13 -4.97 5.28 2.02
N LEU A 14 -3.72 5.13 2.46
CA LEU A 14 -2.56 5.17 1.56
C LEU A 14 -2.55 4.03 0.55
N ASP A 15 -3.00 2.85 0.97
CA ASP A 15 -3.03 1.64 0.14
C ASP A 15 -4.28 1.59 -0.78
N GLY A 16 -5.26 2.48 -0.56
CA GLY A 16 -6.51 2.51 -1.32
C GLY A 16 -7.50 1.40 -0.94
N GLU A 17 -7.35 0.81 0.24
CA GLU A 17 -8.13 -0.33 0.72
C GLU A 17 -9.39 0.06 1.49
N LEU A 18 -9.60 1.36 1.75
CA LEU A 18 -10.82 1.83 2.38
C LEU A 18 -12.01 1.81 1.41
N PRO A 19 -13.22 1.49 1.89
CA PRO A 19 -14.45 1.70 1.13
C PRO A 19 -14.56 3.16 0.64
N ALA A 20 -15.12 3.36 -0.55
CA ALA A 20 -15.14 4.68 -1.21
C ALA A 20 -15.70 5.81 -0.32
N LEU A 21 -16.75 5.53 0.46
CA LEU A 21 -17.33 6.50 1.40
C LEU A 21 -16.37 6.86 2.54
N GLU A 22 -15.68 5.87 3.11
CA GLU A 22 -14.72 6.08 4.19
C GLU A 22 -13.47 6.81 3.68
N HIS A 23 -13.01 6.46 2.48
CA HIS A 23 -11.90 7.15 1.82
C HIS A 23 -12.22 8.63 1.58
N ALA A 24 -13.43 8.95 1.14
CA ALA A 24 -13.88 10.34 0.97
C ALA A 24 -13.98 11.09 2.30
N ALA A 25 -14.55 10.46 3.34
CA ALA A 25 -14.69 11.05 4.66
C ALA A 25 -13.32 11.35 5.31
N LEU A 26 -12.38 10.40 5.21
CA LEU A 26 -11.01 10.59 5.69
C LEU A 26 -10.29 11.67 4.86
N GLY A 27 -10.47 11.71 3.54
CA GLY A 27 -9.96 12.79 2.70
C GLY A 27 -10.44 14.18 3.14
N ALA A 28 -11.73 14.32 3.45
CA ALA A 28 -12.29 15.56 3.97
C ALA A 28 -11.74 15.92 5.36
N HIS A 29 -11.54 14.93 6.24
CA HIS A 29 -10.92 15.14 7.55
C HIS A 29 -9.46 15.62 7.41
N LEU A 30 -8.70 15.00 6.52
CA LEU A 30 -7.31 15.36 6.24
C LEU A 30 -7.17 16.79 5.70
N ALA A 31 -8.21 17.38 5.10
CA ALA A 31 -8.17 18.78 4.66
C ALA A 31 -8.11 19.77 5.84
N GLY A 32 -8.56 19.38 7.04
CA GLY A 32 -8.65 20.27 8.20
C GLY A 32 -7.87 19.83 9.45
N CYS A 33 -7.32 18.61 9.48
CA CYS A 33 -6.66 18.06 10.67
C CYS A 33 -5.15 17.92 10.48
N VAL A 34 -4.38 18.89 11.00
CA VAL A 34 -2.90 18.88 10.96
C VAL A 34 -2.31 17.63 11.61
N ALA A 35 -2.85 17.19 12.76
CA ALA A 35 -2.35 16.00 13.44
C ALA A 35 -2.45 14.72 12.58
N CYS A 36 -3.54 14.56 11.81
CA CYS A 36 -3.70 13.43 10.89
C CYS A 36 -2.84 13.61 9.64
N GLN A 37 -2.64 14.83 9.15
CA GLN A 37 -1.72 15.12 8.04
C GLN A 37 -0.28 14.74 8.41
N ASP A 38 0.18 15.12 9.61
CA ASP A 38 1.52 14.79 10.12
C ASP A 38 1.71 13.27 10.22
N ARG A 39 0.74 12.57 10.84
CA ARG A 39 0.75 11.10 10.95
C ARG A 39 0.81 10.44 9.57
N LEU A 40 0.01 10.90 8.61
CA LEU A 40 0.03 10.39 7.24
C LEU A 40 1.37 10.67 6.55
N GLY A 41 1.98 11.83 6.81
CA GLY A 41 3.33 12.18 6.35
C GLY A 41 4.40 11.23 6.90
N HIS A 42 4.35 10.90 8.20
CA HIS A 42 5.23 9.92 8.82
C HIS A 42 5.11 8.54 8.16
N GLN A 43 3.89 8.08 7.88
CA GLN A 43 3.66 6.81 7.19
C GLN A 43 4.23 6.81 5.77
N ARG A 44 4.00 7.88 5.00
CA ARG A 44 4.56 8.04 3.65
C ARG A 44 6.10 8.01 3.68
N ALA A 45 6.72 8.68 4.64
CA ALA A 45 8.17 8.68 4.80
C ALA A 45 8.72 7.29 5.14
N LEU A 46 8.04 6.55 6.01
CA LEU A 46 8.40 5.16 6.33
C LEU A 46 8.30 4.26 5.09
N VAL A 47 7.20 4.34 4.32
CA VAL A 47 7.03 3.59 3.08
C VAL A 47 8.13 3.93 2.06
N ALA A 48 8.43 5.21 1.87
CA ALA A 48 9.51 5.64 0.98
C ALA A 48 10.87 5.08 1.40
N ARG A 49 11.17 5.11 2.71
CA ARG A 49 12.40 4.54 3.26
C ARG A 49 12.47 3.03 3.03
N VAL A 50 11.40 2.29 3.31
CA VAL A 50 11.36 0.84 3.03
C VAL A 50 11.56 0.57 1.55
N ARG A 51 10.86 1.30 0.66
CA ARG A 51 11.03 1.17 -0.79
C ARG A 51 12.46 1.42 -1.25
N SER A 52 13.18 2.37 -0.64
CA SER A 52 14.58 2.64 -0.98
C SER A 52 15.55 1.53 -0.55
N LEU A 53 15.17 0.71 0.44
CA LEU A 53 15.98 -0.40 0.94
C LEU A 53 15.69 -1.71 0.21
N LEU A 54 14.49 -1.84 -0.37
CA LEU A 54 14.14 -2.98 -1.18
C LEU A 54 14.87 -2.90 -2.52
N PRO A 55 15.52 -3.99 -2.98
CA PRO A 55 16.04 -4.02 -4.34
C PRO A 55 14.88 -3.78 -5.30
N ALA A 56 15.13 -3.05 -6.39
CA ALA A 56 14.17 -2.96 -7.48
C ALA A 56 13.75 -4.38 -7.85
N SER A 57 12.44 -4.66 -7.83
CA SER A 57 11.96 -6.01 -8.11
C SER A 57 12.58 -6.45 -9.44
N PRO A 58 13.26 -7.61 -9.49
CA PRO A 58 13.70 -8.14 -10.76
C PRO A 58 12.46 -8.29 -11.65
N THR A 59 12.66 -8.01 -12.92
CA THR A 59 11.71 -8.12 -14.03
C THR A 59 10.59 -9.13 -13.78
N VAL A 60 9.34 -8.76 -14.10
CA VAL A 60 8.18 -9.67 -14.02
C VAL A 60 8.56 -11.01 -14.64
N PRO A 61 8.52 -12.13 -13.89
CA PRO A 61 8.94 -13.43 -14.41
C PRO A 61 8.03 -13.87 -15.55
N ASP A 62 8.59 -14.53 -16.57
CA ASP A 62 7.83 -15.09 -17.68
C ASP A 62 7.02 -16.30 -17.17
N THR A 63 5.78 -16.02 -16.77
CA THR A 63 4.85 -17.02 -16.23
C THR A 63 4.52 -18.12 -17.24
N ARG A 64 4.57 -17.83 -18.54
CA ARG A 64 4.35 -18.82 -19.60
C ARG A 64 5.52 -19.80 -19.66
N ALA A 65 6.75 -19.29 -19.63
CA ALA A 65 7.95 -20.14 -19.61
C ALA A 65 7.99 -21.01 -18.34
N ALA A 66 7.68 -20.44 -17.17
CA ALA A 66 7.64 -21.18 -15.92
C ALA A 66 6.59 -22.30 -15.93
N LEU A 67 5.38 -22.04 -16.45
CA LEU A 67 4.34 -23.06 -16.58
C LEU A 67 4.73 -24.18 -17.54
N ALA A 68 5.39 -23.85 -18.66
CA ALA A 68 5.86 -24.85 -19.60
C ALA A 68 6.88 -25.81 -18.95
N GLN A 69 7.81 -25.28 -18.16
CA GLN A 69 8.80 -26.08 -17.43
C GLN A 69 8.14 -27.02 -16.42
N LEU A 70 7.17 -26.54 -15.65
CA LEU A 70 6.43 -27.37 -14.67
C LEU A 70 5.70 -28.53 -15.35
N ARG A 71 5.11 -28.31 -16.52
CA ARG A 71 4.41 -29.37 -17.29
C ARG A 71 5.36 -30.42 -17.84
N VAL A 72 6.56 -30.02 -18.25
CA VAL A 72 7.60 -30.96 -18.70
C VAL A 72 8.07 -31.83 -17.54
N ALA A 73 8.31 -31.22 -16.37
CA ALA A 73 8.75 -31.94 -15.18
C ALA A 73 7.70 -32.92 -14.62
N ALA A 74 6.40 -32.62 -14.78
CA ALA A 74 5.31 -33.47 -14.28
C ALA A 74 4.98 -34.67 -15.20
N ASN A 75 5.47 -34.67 -16.45
CA ASN A 75 5.23 -35.72 -17.44
C ASN A 75 6.47 -36.61 -17.68
N GLN A 76 7.50 -36.49 -16.83
CA GLN A 76 8.66 -37.37 -16.74
C GLN A 76 8.58 -38.18 -15.44
#